data_AF-A0A0P8XQE5-F1
#
_entry.id   AF-A0A0P8XQE5-F1
#
_cell.length_a   1.000
_cell.length_b   1.000
_cell.length_c   1.000
_cell.angle_alpha   90.00
_cell.angle_beta   90.00
_cell.angle_gamma   90.00
#
_symmetry.space_group_name_H-M   'P 1'
#
loop_
_entity.id
_entity.type
_entity.pdbx_description
1 polymer ?
#
loop_
_entity_poly.entity_id
_entity_poly.type
_entity_poly.pdbx_seq_one_letter_code
_entity_poly.pdbx_strand_id
1 'polypeptide(L)'
;MAESQQANQLVNKFVVSLTEGQILGYVTDINVEVDHDQFYFIFKIKTLENLAKTGEVQTGMFSSERKIRIRPSDIVNVGPDVIILGNGQVPPIREIEQLHNIASEYNALVKELEHKERVIAELKEENSKLIKQMDELTRELKRLQVIKEDFEHLKEQLIKQEGQLEMAKEYIRLLEGLRHDIDQIKADVETLLKGYIEDAIRRIVNEELNARGLKKTLL
;
A
#
# COMPACT_ATOMS: atom_id res chain seq x y z
N MET A 1 -28.44 63.09 -14.07
CA MET A 1 -29.40 62.49 -13.12
C MET A 1 -29.24 60.99 -13.21
N ALA A 2 -28.61 60.38 -12.21
CA ALA A 2 -28.56 58.94 -12.03
C ALA A 2 -28.31 58.73 -10.53
N GLU A 3 -29.40 58.63 -9.77
CA GLU A 3 -29.40 58.16 -8.39
C GLU A 3 -29.01 56.68 -8.42
N SER A 4 -27.71 56.40 -8.44
CA SER A 4 -27.19 55.08 -8.13
C SER A 4 -27.37 54.83 -6.64
N GLN A 5 -28.54 54.27 -6.33
CA GLN A 5 -28.93 53.53 -5.13
C GLN A 5 -27.76 53.32 -4.15
N GLN A 6 -27.83 53.99 -3.00
CA GLN A 6 -27.15 53.51 -1.80
C GLN A 6 -27.52 52.03 -1.66
N ALA A 7 -26.53 51.14 -1.80
CA ALA A 7 -26.72 49.72 -1.64
C ALA A 7 -27.45 49.49 -0.31
N ASN A 8 -28.66 48.91 -0.36
CA ASN A 8 -29.43 48.58 0.83
C ASN A 8 -28.60 47.61 1.68
N GLN A 9 -27.86 48.13 2.65
CA GLN A 9 -26.85 47.41 3.44
C GLN A 9 -27.41 46.21 4.20
N LEU A 10 -28.73 46.07 4.28
CA LEU A 10 -29.46 45.08 5.04
C LEU A 10 -30.05 43.95 4.15
N VAL A 11 -29.97 44.07 2.82
CA VAL A 11 -30.38 43.02 1.87
C VAL A 11 -29.34 41.89 1.85
N ASN A 12 -29.77 40.65 1.57
CA ASN A 12 -28.98 39.42 1.61
C ASN A 12 -28.45 39.04 3.00
N LYS A 13 -29.06 39.53 4.07
CA LYS A 13 -28.78 39.09 5.44
C LYS A 13 -29.83 38.11 5.95
N PHE A 14 -29.42 37.15 6.76
CA PHE A 14 -30.35 36.31 7.50
C PHE A 14 -31.01 37.09 8.63
N VAL A 15 -32.30 36.87 8.86
CA VAL A 15 -33.03 37.46 9.98
C VAL A 15 -33.24 36.37 11.02
N VAL A 16 -32.74 36.60 12.24
CA VAL A 16 -32.81 35.65 13.35
C VAL A 16 -33.65 36.26 14.47
N SER A 17 -34.66 35.53 14.93
CA SER A 17 -35.45 35.89 16.09
C SER A 17 -34.78 35.32 17.34
N LEU A 18 -34.30 36.18 18.25
CA LEU A 18 -33.76 35.74 19.54
C LEU A 18 -34.85 35.16 20.43
N THR A 19 -36.07 35.72 20.39
CA THR A 19 -37.19 35.26 21.22
C THR A 19 -37.67 33.87 20.81
N GLU A 20 -37.57 33.52 19.53
CA GLU A 20 -38.01 32.22 19.01
C GLU A 20 -36.84 31.25 18.79
N GLY A 21 -35.59 31.72 18.86
CA GLY A 21 -34.39 30.93 18.59
C GLY A 21 -34.29 30.39 17.17
N GLN A 22 -34.97 31.00 16.20
CA GLN A 22 -35.12 30.49 14.83
C GLN A 22 -34.70 31.51 13.78
N ILE A 23 -34.20 31.00 12.65
CA ILE A 23 -33.94 31.79 11.44
C ILE A 23 -35.26 31.99 10.72
N LEU A 24 -35.72 33.24 10.62
CA LEU A 24 -36.96 33.61 9.93
C LEU A 24 -36.82 33.54 8.41
N GLY A 25 -35.59 33.71 7.90
CA GLY A 25 -35.26 33.65 6.48
C GLY A 25 -34.16 34.64 6.13
N TYR A 26 -34.05 35.02 4.86
CA TYR A 26 -33.11 36.07 4.42
C TYR A 26 -33.85 37.23 3.76
N VAL A 27 -33.32 38.44 3.93
CA VAL A 27 -33.91 39.68 3.43
C VAL A 27 -33.67 39.81 1.93
N THR A 28 -34.75 39.84 1.14
CA THR A 28 -34.69 40.09 -0.31
C THR A 28 -34.89 41.56 -0.64
N ASP A 29 -35.66 42.29 0.16
CA ASP A 29 -35.98 43.68 -0.08
C ASP A 29 -36.37 44.41 1.22
N ILE A 30 -36.25 45.73 1.23
CA ILE A 30 -36.46 46.57 2.42
C ILE A 30 -37.13 47.87 2.02
N ASN A 31 -38.26 48.14 2.67
CA ASN A 31 -38.91 49.44 2.64
C ASN A 31 -38.86 50.09 4.03
N VAL A 32 -38.82 51.41 4.06
CA VAL A 32 -38.95 52.19 5.29
C VAL A 32 -40.27 52.96 5.23
N GLU A 33 -41.12 52.76 6.22
CA GLU A 33 -42.34 53.53 6.40
C GLU A 33 -42.21 54.43 7.64
N VAL A 34 -42.66 55.67 7.51
CA VAL A 34 -42.79 56.60 8.64
C VAL A 34 -44.26 56.66 8.98
N ASP A 35 -44.60 56.27 10.19
CA ASP A 35 -45.95 56.31 10.72
C ASP A 35 -45.91 57.12 12.01
N HIS A 36 -46.57 58.28 11.98
CA HIS A 36 -46.45 59.34 12.99
C HIS A 36 -44.97 59.75 13.19
N ASP A 37 -44.41 59.57 14.39
CA ASP A 37 -43.02 59.89 14.77
C ASP A 37 -42.12 58.64 14.85
N GLN A 38 -42.56 57.49 14.30
CA GLN A 38 -41.79 56.24 14.36
C GLN A 38 -41.45 55.72 12.96
N PHE A 39 -40.17 55.37 12.79
CA PHE A 39 -39.68 54.65 11.63
C PHE A 39 -39.96 53.16 11.77
N TYR A 40 -40.42 52.54 10.71
CA TYR A 40 -40.63 51.10 10.61
C TYR A 40 -39.88 50.54 9.41
N PHE A 41 -39.15 49.45 9.62
CA PHE A 41 -38.55 48.69 8.54
C PHE A 41 -39.49 47.56 8.13
N ILE A 42 -39.82 47.50 6.85
CA ILE A 42 -40.59 46.41 6.25
C ILE A 42 -39.61 45.55 5.48
N PHE A 43 -39.22 44.43 6.09
CA PHE A 43 -38.38 43.44 5.44
C PHE A 43 -39.25 42.47 4.65
N LYS A 44 -38.92 42.32 3.37
CA LYS A 44 -39.38 41.20 2.56
C LYS A 44 -38.41 40.06 2.79
N ILE A 45 -38.89 38.99 3.42
CA ILE A 45 -38.08 37.84 3.81
C ILE A 45 -38.52 36.63 3.02
N LYS A 46 -37.55 35.95 2.43
CA LYS A 46 -37.77 34.63 1.87
C LYS A 46 -37.49 33.58 2.95
N THR A 47 -38.50 32.81 3.30
CA THR A 47 -38.38 31.73 4.30
C THR A 47 -37.44 30.65 3.78
N LEU A 48 -36.65 30.08 4.70
CA LEU A 48 -35.83 28.90 4.42
C LEU A 48 -36.65 27.65 4.75
N GLU A 49 -37.56 27.29 3.85
CA GLU A 49 -38.15 25.96 3.87
C GLU A 49 -37.10 24.99 3.32
N ASN A 50 -36.23 24.45 4.19
CA ASN A 50 -35.44 23.20 4.04
C ASN A 50 -34.20 23.17 4.95
N LEU A 51 -34.40 22.99 6.26
CA LEU A 51 -33.43 22.33 7.15
C LEU A 51 -34.05 21.03 7.65
N ALA A 52 -34.48 20.18 6.71
CA ALA A 52 -34.80 18.80 7.01
C ALA A 52 -33.51 18.12 7.52
N LYS A 53 -33.63 17.33 8.58
CA LYS A 53 -32.56 16.64 9.34
C LYS A 53 -31.79 15.57 8.54
N THR A 54 -31.79 15.64 7.22
CA THR A 54 -31.27 14.64 6.28
C THR A 54 -30.81 15.43 5.08
N GLY A 55 -29.50 15.44 4.82
CA GLY A 55 -28.82 16.31 3.84
C GLY A 55 -29.14 16.03 2.36
N GLU A 56 -30.43 15.88 2.03
CA GLU A 56 -30.94 15.84 0.67
C GLU A 56 -31.68 17.14 0.38
N VAL A 57 -31.12 17.93 -0.52
CA VAL A 57 -31.74 19.15 -1.05
C VAL A 57 -32.91 18.74 -1.93
N GLN A 58 -34.14 18.78 -1.41
CA GLN A 58 -35.32 18.71 -2.25
C GLN A 58 -35.44 20.01 -3.06
N THR A 59 -34.99 19.97 -4.31
CA THR A 59 -35.19 21.03 -5.28
C THR A 59 -36.66 21.08 -5.69
N GLY A 60 -37.39 22.03 -5.10
CA GLY A 60 -38.69 22.46 -5.61
C GLY A 60 -39.84 22.27 -4.63
N MET A 61 -40.07 23.26 -3.78
CA MET A 61 -41.42 23.65 -3.36
C MET A 61 -41.38 25.06 -2.73
N PHE A 62 -42.30 25.90 -3.20
CA PHE A 62 -42.69 27.24 -2.76
C PHE A 62 -41.80 27.97 -1.75
N SER A 63 -40.98 28.92 -2.21
CA SER A 63 -40.45 29.93 -1.31
C SER A 63 -41.54 30.94 -0.97
N SER A 64 -42.11 30.83 0.23
CA SER A 64 -43.05 31.82 0.73
C SER A 64 -42.29 33.11 1.08
N GLU A 65 -42.56 34.19 0.34
CA GLU A 65 -42.07 35.51 0.72
C GLU A 65 -43.03 36.13 1.73
N ARG A 66 -42.53 36.42 2.94
CA ARG A 66 -43.29 37.06 4.01
C ARG A 66 -42.76 38.47 4.23
N LYS A 67 -43.66 39.44 4.39
CA LYS A 67 -43.30 40.78 4.87
C LYS A 67 -43.37 40.81 6.38
N ILE A 68 -42.34 41.35 7.03
CA ILE A 68 -42.36 41.64 8.46
C ILE A 68 -42.10 43.12 8.69
N ARG A 69 -42.91 43.74 9.55
CA ARG A 69 -42.77 45.15 9.98
C ARG A 69 -42.08 45.15 11.34
N ILE A 70 -40.96 45.86 11.44
CA ILE A 70 -40.04 45.84 12.59
C ILE A 70 -39.73 47.27 12.99
N ARG A 71 -39.70 47.56 14.29
CA ARG A 71 -39.21 48.85 14.78
C ARG A 71 -37.69 48.81 14.98
N PRO A 72 -36.99 49.95 14.88
CA PRO A 72 -35.58 50.03 15.21
C PRO A 72 -35.23 49.45 16.59
N SER A 73 -36.11 49.61 17.59
CA SER A 73 -35.96 49.07 18.94
C SER A 73 -36.00 47.53 19.02
N ASP A 74 -36.56 46.88 18.01
CA ASP A 74 -36.68 45.42 17.98
C ASP A 74 -35.39 44.77 17.43
N ILE A 75 -34.48 45.56 16.84
CA ILE A 75 -33.19 45.11 16.30
C ILE A 75 -32.14 45.16 17.41
N VAL A 76 -31.55 44.01 17.73
CA VAL A 76 -30.50 43.89 18.75
C VAL A 76 -29.11 44.08 18.16
N ASN A 77 -28.86 43.50 16.97
CA ASN A 77 -27.57 43.63 16.30
C ASN A 77 -27.73 43.46 14.78
N VAL A 78 -26.90 44.14 14.01
CA VAL A 78 -26.77 43.99 12.56
C VAL A 78 -25.31 43.65 12.27
N GLY A 79 -25.04 42.37 11.98
CA GLY A 79 -23.74 41.88 11.55
C GLY A 79 -23.53 41.92 10.04
N PRO A 80 -22.38 41.43 9.54
CA PRO A 80 -22.10 41.34 8.10
C PRO A 80 -23.09 40.45 7.34
N ASP A 81 -23.54 39.34 7.95
CA ASP A 81 -24.42 38.36 7.29
C ASP A 81 -25.78 38.16 7.98
N VAL A 82 -26.00 38.77 9.16
CA VAL A 82 -27.17 38.50 10.00
C VAL A 82 -27.76 39.76 10.63
N ILE A 83 -29.09 39.83 10.73
CA ILE A 83 -29.86 40.80 11.49
C ILE A 83 -30.54 40.03 12.63
N ILE A 84 -30.25 40.44 13.86
CA ILE A 84 -30.75 39.79 15.07
C ILE A 84 -31.89 40.64 15.63
N LEU A 85 -33.07 40.05 15.72
CA LEU A 85 -34.28 40.65 16.26
C LEU A 85 -34.53 40.14 17.68
N GLY A 86 -34.60 41.06 18.64
CA GLY A 86 -34.94 40.75 20.04
C GLY A 86 -36.37 41.09 20.41
N ASN A 87 -37.16 41.73 19.52
CA ASN A 87 -38.49 42.25 19.86
C ASN A 87 -38.50 43.13 21.14
N GLY A 88 -37.39 43.86 21.38
CA GLY A 88 -37.18 44.67 22.58
C GLY A 88 -36.84 43.88 23.85
N GLN A 89 -36.64 42.56 23.76
CA GLN A 89 -36.24 41.70 24.87
C GLN A 89 -34.80 41.22 24.69
N VAL A 90 -33.97 41.47 25.71
CA VAL A 90 -32.66 40.84 25.85
C VAL A 90 -32.87 39.49 26.53
N PRO A 91 -32.27 38.38 26.04
CA PRO A 91 -32.34 37.09 26.72
C PRO A 91 -31.93 37.24 28.19
N PRO A 92 -32.60 36.54 29.14
CA PRO A 92 -32.21 36.56 30.55
C PRO A 92 -30.72 36.26 30.72
N ILE A 93 -30.05 36.94 31.66
CA ILE A 93 -28.60 36.77 31.93
C ILE A 93 -28.21 35.29 32.10
N ARG A 94 -29.09 34.50 32.70
CA ARG A 94 -28.90 33.06 32.89
C ARG A 94 -28.77 32.28 31.59
N GLU A 95 -29.50 32.66 30.54
CA GLU A 95 -29.40 32.03 29.21
C GLU A 95 -28.11 32.45 28.50
N ILE A 96 -27.66 33.68 28.71
CA ILE A 96 -26.38 34.19 28.18
C ILE A 96 -25.20 33.42 28.79
N GLU A 97 -25.23 33.17 30.10
CA GLU A 97 -24.21 32.36 30.79
C GLU A 97 -24.21 30.90 30.29
N GLN A 98 -25.40 30.31 30.07
CA GLN A 98 -25.51 28.97 29.49
C GLN A 98 -24.94 28.91 28.07
N LEU A 99 -25.25 29.88 27.22
CA LEU A 99 -24.69 29.96 25.86
C LEU A 99 -23.17 30.16 25.87
N HIS A 100 -22.65 30.93 26.83
CA HIS A 100 -21.20 31.08 27.00
C HIS A 100 -20.52 29.76 27.39
N ASN A 101 -21.11 29.01 28.32
CA ASN A 101 -20.61 27.68 28.70
C ASN A 101 -20.64 26.70 27.52
N ILE A 102 -21.75 26.66 26.78
CA ILE A 102 -21.89 25.82 25.58
C ILE A 102 -20.85 26.21 24.52
N ALA A 103 -20.62 27.50 24.29
CA ALA A 103 -19.60 27.96 23.34
C ALA A 103 -18.18 27.55 23.78
N SER A 104 -17.89 27.60 25.08
CA SER A 104 -16.62 27.14 25.65
C SER A 104 -16.42 25.64 25.45
N GLU A 105 -17.43 24.82 25.76
CA GLU A 105 -17.42 23.37 25.55
C GLU A 105 -17.28 23.02 24.06
N TYR A 106 -18.00 23.72 23.19
CA TYR A 106 -17.89 23.55 21.74
C TYR A 106 -16.46 23.83 21.25
N ASN A 107 -15.86 24.94 21.69
CA ASN A 107 -14.48 25.28 21.32
C ASN A 107 -13.46 24.26 21.82
N ALA A 108 -13.67 23.69 23.02
CA ALA A 108 -12.83 22.61 23.54
C ALA A 108 -12.96 21.34 22.67
N LEU A 109 -14.20 20.98 22.30
CA LEU A 109 -14.48 19.82 21.45
C LEU A 109 -13.87 19.98 20.05
N VAL A 110 -13.96 21.17 19.46
CA VAL A 110 -13.34 21.48 18.15
C VAL A 110 -11.83 21.25 18.21
N LYS A 111 -11.15 21.74 19.25
CA LYS A 111 -9.69 21.51 19.42
C LYS A 111 -9.34 20.05 19.58
N GLU A 112 -10.15 19.28 20.31
CA GLU A 112 -9.94 17.84 20.45
C GLU A 112 -10.13 17.12 19.10
N LEU A 113 -11.13 17.54 18.32
CA LEU A 113 -11.40 17.00 16.99
C LEU A 113 -10.24 17.29 16.03
N GLU A 114 -9.74 18.52 15.98
CA GLU A 114 -8.55 18.90 15.20
C GLU A 114 -7.29 18.13 15.60
N HIS A 115 -7.15 17.79 16.89
CA HIS A 115 -6.03 16.96 17.35
C HIS A 115 -6.19 15.51 16.86
N LYS A 116 -7.39 14.93 17.00
CA LYS A 116 -7.68 13.58 16.50
C LYS A 116 -7.53 13.47 14.98
N GLU A 117 -7.94 14.48 14.23
CA GLU A 117 -7.75 14.53 12.77
C GLU A 117 -6.28 14.52 12.37
N ARG A 118 -5.42 15.26 13.09
CA ARG A 118 -3.96 15.22 12.88
C ARG A 118 -3.37 13.84 13.13
N VAL A 119 -3.74 13.20 14.25
CA VAL A 119 -3.29 11.84 14.56
C VAL A 119 -3.74 10.84 13.48
N ILE A 120 -4.98 10.97 12.99
CA ILE A 120 -5.49 10.13 11.89
C ILE A 120 -4.67 10.36 10.60
N ALA A 121 -4.30 11.60 10.29
CA ALA A 121 -3.49 11.90 9.12
C ALA A 121 -2.09 11.28 9.23
N GLU A 122 -1.44 11.40 10.39
CA GLU A 122 -0.14 10.79 10.68
C GLU A 122 -0.20 9.26 10.55
N LEU A 123 -1.19 8.63 11.18
CA LEU A 123 -1.40 7.18 11.09
C LEU A 123 -1.68 6.70 9.66
N LYS A 124 -2.43 7.48 8.86
CA LYS A 124 -2.65 7.14 7.45
C LYS A 124 -1.36 7.21 6.64
N GLU A 125 -0.50 8.18 6.91
CA GLU A 125 0.79 8.30 6.25
C GLU A 125 1.73 7.14 6.63
N GLU A 126 1.82 6.81 7.92
CA GLU A 126 2.59 5.66 8.40
C GLU A 126 2.08 4.35 7.79
N ASN A 127 0.77 4.15 7.77
CA ASN A 127 0.17 2.94 7.19
C ASN A 127 0.47 2.85 5.69
N SER A 128 0.45 3.97 4.95
CA SER A 128 0.86 3.99 3.55
C SER A 128 2.33 3.62 3.34
N LYS A 129 3.23 4.12 4.21
CA LYS A 129 4.66 3.75 4.19
C LYS A 129 4.86 2.26 4.47
N LEU A 130 4.17 1.73 5.48
CA LEU A 130 4.23 0.31 5.84
C LEU A 130 3.72 -0.59 4.72
N ILE A 131 2.63 -0.22 4.05
CA ILE A 131 2.12 -0.99 2.90
C ILE A 131 3.16 -1.06 1.78
N LYS A 132 3.84 0.06 1.45
CA LYS A 132 4.91 0.07 0.44
C LYS A 132 6.08 -0.83 0.83
N GLN A 133 6.50 -0.77 2.09
CA GLN A 133 7.57 -1.64 2.61
C GLN A 133 7.16 -3.12 2.56
N MET A 134 5.90 -3.44 2.90
CA MET A 134 5.39 -4.80 2.78
C MET A 134 5.40 -5.30 1.33
N ASP A 135 5.02 -4.47 0.37
CA ASP A 135 5.05 -4.83 -1.05
C ASP A 135 6.47 -5.09 -1.57
N GLU A 136 7.43 -4.27 -1.16
CA GLU A 136 8.85 -4.43 -1.48
C GLU A 136 9.41 -5.74 -0.89
N LEU A 137 9.19 -5.98 0.40
CA LEU A 137 9.60 -7.21 1.07
C LEU A 137 8.95 -8.46 0.46
N THR A 138 7.68 -8.36 0.05
CA THR A 138 6.98 -9.47 -0.61
C THR A 138 7.60 -9.78 -1.98
N ARG A 139 8.06 -8.77 -2.73
CA ARG A 139 8.78 -8.98 -4.00
C ARG A 139 10.14 -9.61 -3.77
N GLU A 140 10.88 -9.17 -2.76
CA GLU A 140 12.17 -9.78 -2.38
C GLU A 140 12.01 -11.23 -1.96
N LEU A 141 10.99 -11.55 -1.16
CA LEU A 141 10.67 -12.93 -0.77
C LEU A 141 10.44 -13.84 -1.98
N LYS A 142 9.71 -13.37 -3.00
CA LYS A 142 9.50 -14.14 -4.23
C LYS A 142 10.81 -14.39 -4.98
N ARG A 143 11.71 -13.39 -5.06
CA ARG A 143 13.03 -13.56 -5.67
C ARG A 143 13.86 -14.61 -4.91
N LEU A 144 13.84 -14.55 -3.58
CA LEU A 144 14.55 -15.51 -2.74
C LEU A 144 13.98 -16.93 -2.88
N GLN A 145 12.67 -17.08 -3.07
CA GLN A 145 12.06 -18.39 -3.35
C GLN A 145 12.58 -18.99 -4.65
N VAL A 146 12.65 -18.21 -5.74
CA VAL A 146 13.22 -18.68 -7.01
C VAL A 146 14.68 -19.10 -6.83
N ILE A 147 15.49 -18.28 -6.15
CA ILE A 147 16.90 -18.60 -5.89
C ILE A 147 17.02 -19.89 -5.06
N LYS A 148 16.12 -20.12 -4.11
CA LYS A 148 16.10 -21.34 -3.31
C LYS A 148 15.78 -22.57 -4.16
N GLU A 149 14.83 -22.47 -5.09
CA GLU A 149 14.52 -23.55 -6.03
C GLU A 149 15.70 -23.86 -6.95
N ASP A 150 16.35 -22.82 -7.50
CA ASP A 150 17.56 -22.97 -8.31
C ASP A 150 18.70 -23.65 -7.52
N PHE A 151 18.86 -23.27 -6.25
CA PHE A 151 19.87 -23.87 -5.38
C PHE A 151 19.61 -25.36 -5.11
N GLU A 152 18.36 -25.75 -4.83
CA GLU A 152 18.02 -27.17 -4.67
C GLU A 152 18.25 -27.95 -5.96
N HIS A 153 17.93 -27.37 -7.13
CA HIS A 153 18.21 -28.01 -8.41
C HIS A 153 19.72 -28.20 -8.63
N LEU A 154 20.55 -27.19 -8.33
CA LEU A 154 22.01 -27.29 -8.42
C LEU A 154 22.57 -28.35 -7.46
N LYS A 155 22.01 -28.44 -6.25
CA LYS A 155 22.40 -29.46 -5.27
C LYS A 155 22.10 -30.88 -5.77
N GLU A 156 20.94 -31.10 -6.38
CA GLU A 156 20.63 -32.39 -7.01
C GLU A 156 21.59 -32.74 -8.15
N GLN A 157 21.95 -31.75 -8.98
CA GLN A 157 22.94 -31.94 -10.04
C GLN A 157 24.32 -32.30 -9.47
N LEU A 158 24.74 -31.64 -8.39
CA LEU A 158 26.01 -31.93 -7.72
C LEU A 158 26.05 -33.38 -7.23
N ILE A 159 25.00 -33.86 -6.56
CA ILE A 159 24.92 -35.25 -6.08
C ILE A 159 25.03 -36.25 -7.23
N LYS A 160 24.35 -35.96 -8.36
CA LYS A 160 24.44 -36.81 -9.56
C LYS A 160 25.87 -36.85 -10.12
N GLN A 161 26.55 -35.71 -10.17
CA GLN A 161 27.93 -35.62 -10.63
C GLN A 161 28.91 -36.33 -9.68
N GLU A 162 28.70 -36.23 -8.37
CA GLU A 162 29.50 -36.98 -7.38
C GLU A 162 29.35 -38.49 -7.57
N GLY A 163 28.13 -38.98 -7.79
CA GLY A 163 27.89 -40.40 -8.11
C GLY A 163 28.57 -40.85 -9.40
N GLN A 164 28.50 -40.03 -10.46
CA GLN A 164 29.21 -40.30 -11.72
C GLN A 164 30.72 -40.33 -11.53
N LEU A 165 31.27 -39.42 -10.74
CA LEU A 165 32.68 -39.35 -10.44
C LEU A 165 33.15 -40.61 -9.69
N GLU A 166 32.37 -41.10 -8.73
CA GLU A 166 32.72 -42.31 -7.99
C GLU A 166 32.71 -43.54 -8.89
N MET A 167 31.69 -43.69 -9.75
CA MET A 167 31.68 -44.76 -10.78
C MET A 167 32.88 -44.67 -11.72
N ALA A 168 33.27 -43.46 -12.14
CA ALA A 168 34.44 -43.26 -12.99
C ALA A 168 35.74 -43.70 -12.28
N LYS A 169 35.89 -43.41 -10.97
CA LYS A 169 37.03 -43.90 -10.19
C LYS A 169 37.04 -45.43 -10.07
N GLU A 170 35.89 -46.05 -9.83
CA GLU A 170 35.80 -47.52 -9.80
C GLU A 170 36.16 -48.14 -11.15
N TYR A 171 35.70 -47.54 -12.24
CA TYR A 171 36.03 -47.97 -13.58
C TYR A 171 37.54 -47.85 -13.87
N ILE A 172 38.18 -46.77 -13.43
CA ILE A 172 39.64 -46.62 -13.54
C ILE A 172 40.36 -47.73 -12.78
N ARG A 173 39.95 -48.05 -11.54
CA ARG A 173 40.54 -49.16 -10.77
C ARG A 173 40.41 -50.51 -11.48
N LEU A 174 39.26 -50.77 -12.10
CA LEU A 174 39.05 -51.99 -12.89
C LEU A 174 39.99 -52.04 -14.10
N LEU A 175 40.15 -50.92 -14.82
CA LEU A 175 41.09 -50.82 -15.93
C LEU A 175 42.55 -51.01 -15.50
N GLU A 176 42.93 -50.49 -14.33
CA GLU A 176 44.27 -50.71 -13.75
C GLU A 176 44.50 -52.18 -13.42
N GLY A 177 43.51 -52.87 -12.86
CA GLY A 177 43.55 -54.32 -12.63
C GLY A 177 43.72 -55.11 -13.92
N LEU A 178 42.90 -54.82 -14.95
CA LEU A 178 43.02 -55.46 -16.26
C LEU A 178 44.38 -55.22 -16.91
N ARG A 179 44.96 -54.02 -16.74
CA ARG A 179 46.30 -53.73 -17.23
C ARG A 179 47.35 -54.61 -16.54
N HIS A 180 47.25 -54.78 -15.23
CA HIS A 180 48.14 -55.68 -14.50
C HIS A 180 48.02 -57.13 -14.98
N ASP A 181 46.79 -57.61 -15.19
CA ASP A 181 46.53 -58.96 -15.72
C ASP A 181 47.14 -59.15 -17.12
N ILE A 182 47.01 -58.15 -18.01
CA ILE A 182 47.64 -58.15 -19.34
C ILE A 182 49.16 -58.24 -19.23
N ASP A 183 49.77 -57.46 -18.33
CA ASP A 183 51.22 -57.47 -18.12
C ASP A 183 51.69 -58.84 -17.59
N GLN A 184 50.92 -59.47 -16.70
CA GLN A 184 51.22 -60.83 -16.19
C GLN A 184 51.11 -61.89 -17.31
N ILE A 185 50.02 -61.87 -18.09
CA ILE A 185 49.85 -62.79 -19.23
C ILE A 185 51.01 -62.64 -20.21
N LYS A 186 51.45 -61.41 -20.48
CA LYS A 186 52.59 -61.15 -21.35
C LYS A 186 53.87 -61.79 -20.82
N ALA A 187 54.14 -61.66 -19.52
CA ALA A 187 55.29 -62.29 -18.88
C ALA A 187 55.23 -63.82 -18.91
N ASP A 188 54.05 -64.40 -18.68
CA ASP A 188 53.83 -65.86 -18.74
C ASP A 188 54.05 -66.39 -20.17
N VAL A 189 53.55 -65.68 -21.18
CA VAL A 189 53.76 -66.01 -22.59
C VAL A 189 55.24 -65.92 -22.98
N GLU A 190 55.96 -64.88 -22.54
CA GLU A 190 57.40 -64.77 -22.78
C GLU A 190 58.17 -65.93 -22.13
N THR A 191 57.77 -66.34 -20.93
CA THR A 191 58.36 -67.48 -20.23
C THR A 191 58.07 -68.80 -20.94
N LEU A 192 56.86 -69.01 -21.44
CA LEU A 192 56.50 -70.19 -22.24
C LEU A 192 57.29 -70.27 -23.54
N LEU A 193 57.44 -69.15 -24.25
CA LEU A 193 58.19 -69.07 -25.50
C LEU A 193 59.68 -69.36 -25.30
N LYS A 194 60.34 -68.64 -24.37
CA LYS A 194 61.80 -68.74 -24.15
C LYS A 194 62.20 -69.97 -23.37
N GLY A 195 61.39 -70.39 -22.40
CA GLY A 195 61.68 -71.55 -21.57
C GLY A 195 61.30 -72.82 -22.31
N TYR A 196 60.00 -73.09 -22.38
CA TYR A 196 59.52 -74.42 -22.76
C TYR A 196 59.59 -74.69 -24.25
N ILE A 197 59.15 -73.74 -25.08
CA ILE A 197 59.08 -73.95 -26.54
C ILE A 197 60.48 -73.93 -27.14
N GLU A 198 61.30 -72.94 -26.78
CA GLU A 198 62.67 -72.87 -27.28
C GLU A 198 63.50 -74.09 -26.85
N ASP A 199 63.39 -74.53 -25.60
CA ASP A 199 64.08 -75.74 -25.14
C ASP A 199 63.56 -77.00 -25.82
N ALA A 200 62.25 -77.14 -26.04
CA ALA A 200 61.68 -78.27 -26.77
C ALA A 200 62.17 -78.29 -28.22
N ILE A 201 62.16 -77.15 -28.92
CA ILE A 201 62.70 -77.03 -30.28
C ILE A 201 64.19 -77.36 -30.29
N ARG A 202 64.98 -76.81 -29.35
CA ARG A 202 66.41 -77.12 -29.24
C ARG A 202 66.65 -78.61 -29.00
N ARG A 203 65.85 -79.27 -28.16
CA ARG A 203 65.95 -80.73 -27.92
C ARG A 203 65.63 -81.51 -29.19
N ILE A 204 64.50 -81.24 -29.85
CA ILE A 204 64.11 -81.90 -31.10
C ILE A 204 65.17 -81.72 -32.19
N VAL A 205 65.65 -80.49 -32.38
CA VAL A 205 66.72 -80.19 -33.36
C VAL A 205 68.00 -80.95 -33.01
N ASN A 206 68.40 -80.98 -31.73
CA ASN A 206 69.58 -81.73 -31.30
C ASN A 206 69.43 -83.25 -31.47
N GLU A 207 68.26 -83.81 -31.18
CA GLU A 207 67.93 -85.22 -31.38
C GLU A 207 67.97 -85.58 -32.87
N GLU A 208 67.40 -84.75 -33.73
CA GLU A 208 67.40 -84.97 -35.18
C GLU A 208 68.80 -84.83 -35.79
N LEU A 209 69.59 -83.84 -35.34
CA LEU A 209 71.00 -83.70 -35.74
C LEU A 209 71.85 -84.87 -35.28
N ASN A 210 71.58 -85.43 -34.09
CA ASN A 210 72.23 -86.65 -33.59
C ASN A 210 71.84 -87.88 -34.42
N ALA A 211 70.55 -88.08 -34.67
CA ALA A 211 70.04 -89.23 -35.42
C ALA A 211 70.56 -89.27 -36.87
N ARG A 212 70.81 -88.10 -37.47
CA ARG A 212 71.40 -87.96 -38.81
C ARG A 212 72.93 -87.93 -38.83
N GLY A 213 73.60 -88.02 -37.67
CA GLY A 213 75.07 -87.98 -37.56
C GLY A 213 75.70 -86.64 -37.93
N LEU A 214 74.93 -85.54 -37.91
CA LEU A 214 75.35 -84.20 -38.34
C LEU A 214 75.78 -83.30 -37.18
N LYS A 215 75.62 -83.74 -35.92
CA LYS A 215 76.08 -82.97 -34.76
C LYS A 215 77.61 -82.98 -34.72
N LYS A 216 78.24 -81.88 -35.13
CA LYS A 216 79.67 -81.66 -34.89
C LYS A 216 79.91 -81.59 -33.38
N THR A 217 80.58 -82.59 -32.83
CA THR A 217 81.28 -82.48 -31.55
C THR A 217 82.43 -81.48 -31.75
N LEU A 218 82.22 -80.24 -31.30
CA LEU A 218 83.34 -79.33 -31.08
C LEU A 218 84.05 -79.81 -29.80
N LEU A 219 85.30 -80.25 -29.98
CA LEU A 219 86.31 -80.37 -28.92
C LEU A 219 86.59 -78.99 -28.30
#